data_AF-N9EX10-F1
#
_entry.id   AF-N9EX10-F1
#
_cell.length_a   1.000
_cell.length_b   1.000
_cell.length_c   1.000
_cell.angle_alpha   90.00
_cell.angle_beta   90.00
_cell.angle_gamma   90.00
#
_symmetry.space_group_name_H-M   'P 1'
#
loop_
_entity.id
_entity.type
_entity.pdbx_description
1 polymer ?
#
loop_
_entity_poly.entity_id
_entity_poly.type
_entity_poly.pdbx_seq_one_letter_code
_entity_poly.pdbx_strand_id
1 'polypeptide(L)'
;MISHFCSYYLKTVTCCFVLSFLSHSLFAQTTQYKTYRSKVLNCGDATFQVISQCDDSIDGAESGSAGQIRDSCSSSQLLINWKGQQKVLNFPITTPQQKNFLEHKGYHFNSVIQFGDWAPQSLACGQAQGITGYFVIVNQATTNNINQEYRGKGSLSEAPIVLNLNGSFTSDSIKQKIYILQEQNKLKISKVIGANAIFADEE
;
A
#
# COMPACT_ATOMS: atom_id res chain seq x y z
N MET A 1 3.46 -11.93 83.21
CA MET A 1 4.50 -12.31 82.22
C MET A 1 3.85 -12.36 80.85
N ILE A 2 3.79 -11.21 80.20
CA ILE A 2 3.29 -11.03 78.83
C ILE A 2 4.52 -10.61 78.02
N SER A 3 5.26 -11.56 77.50
CA SER A 3 6.35 -11.32 76.55
C SER A 3 6.82 -12.68 76.08
N HIS A 4 6.35 -13.09 74.90
CA HIS A 4 7.03 -13.99 73.95
C HIS A 4 6.11 -14.52 72.84
N PHE A 5 4.85 -14.06 72.75
CA PHE A 5 3.95 -14.48 71.67
C PHE A 5 4.05 -13.69 70.37
N CYS A 6 4.93 -12.68 70.26
CA CYS A 6 4.87 -11.70 69.17
C CYS A 6 6.21 -11.52 68.43
N SER A 7 6.85 -12.61 67.98
CA SER A 7 8.07 -12.46 67.15
C SER A 7 8.30 -13.50 66.06
N TYR A 8 7.37 -14.43 65.83
CA TYR A 8 7.53 -15.43 64.75
C TYR A 8 6.49 -15.35 63.62
N TYR A 9 5.33 -14.73 63.85
CA TYR A 9 4.30 -14.59 62.80
C TYR A 9 4.48 -13.38 61.88
N LEU A 10 5.33 -12.41 62.26
CA LEU A 10 5.48 -11.16 61.52
C LEU A 10 6.54 -11.22 60.39
N LYS A 11 7.27 -12.33 60.24
CA LYS A 11 8.31 -12.47 59.20
C LYS A 11 7.90 -13.33 58.01
N THR A 12 6.88 -14.16 58.11
CA THR A 12 6.44 -15.05 57.03
C THR A 12 5.30 -14.50 56.19
N VAL A 13 4.55 -13.49 56.66
CA VAL A 13 3.46 -12.87 55.88
C VAL A 13 3.97 -11.79 54.91
N THR A 14 5.17 -11.25 55.16
CA THR A 14 5.75 -10.16 54.35
C THR A 14 6.42 -10.62 53.05
N CYS A 15 6.53 -11.94 52.82
CA CYS A 15 7.11 -12.47 51.57
C CYS A 15 6.04 -12.74 50.49
N CYS A 16 4.77 -12.92 50.86
CA CYS A 16 3.71 -13.22 49.90
C CYS A 16 3.00 -11.98 49.33
N PHE A 17 3.19 -10.78 49.91
CA PHE A 17 2.54 -9.56 49.43
C PHE A 17 3.38 -8.71 48.47
N VAL A 18 4.67 -9.01 48.30
CA VAL A 18 5.55 -8.27 47.38
C VAL A 18 5.66 -8.93 45.99
N LEU A 19 5.23 -10.20 45.84
CA LEU A 19 5.26 -10.90 44.55
C LEU A 19 3.97 -10.82 43.72
N SER A 20 2.91 -10.19 44.22
CA SER A 20 1.61 -10.13 43.51
C SER A 20 1.41 -8.85 42.67
N PHE A 21 2.33 -7.89 42.75
CA PHE A 21 2.28 -6.64 41.99
C PHE A 21 3.11 -6.66 40.70
N LEU A 22 3.59 -7.82 40.27
CA LEU A 22 3.91 -8.06 38.85
C LEU A 22 2.60 -8.37 38.10
N SER A 23 1.67 -7.43 38.22
CA SER A 23 0.54 -7.29 37.32
C SER A 23 1.11 -7.28 35.91
N HIS A 24 0.58 -8.16 35.09
CA HIS A 24 0.91 -8.27 33.68
C HIS A 24 0.76 -6.91 33.02
N SER A 25 1.85 -6.15 32.92
CA SER A 25 2.05 -5.26 31.79
C SER A 25 2.33 -6.17 30.59
N LEU A 26 1.26 -6.82 30.12
CA LEU A 26 1.10 -7.09 28.70
C LEU A 26 1.19 -5.70 28.07
N PHE A 27 2.41 -5.31 27.72
CA PHE A 27 2.62 -4.30 26.71
C PHE A 27 1.85 -4.83 25.50
N ALA A 28 0.64 -4.31 25.31
CA ALA A 28 0.09 -4.22 23.98
C ALA A 28 1.16 -3.47 23.20
N GLN A 29 2.01 -4.23 22.48
CA GLN A 29 2.79 -3.67 21.40
C GLN A 29 1.74 -3.12 20.45
N THR A 30 1.43 -1.83 20.57
CA THR A 30 0.76 -1.09 19.52
C THR A 30 1.55 -1.39 18.26
N THR A 31 0.99 -2.19 17.36
CA THR A 31 1.63 -2.45 16.08
C THR A 31 1.81 -1.09 15.44
N GLN A 32 3.07 -0.66 15.31
CA GLN A 32 3.47 0.61 14.71
C GLN A 32 2.83 0.80 13.32
N TYR A 33 2.44 -0.31 12.68
CA TYR A 33 1.77 -0.33 11.38
C TYR A 33 0.25 -0.41 11.52
N LYS A 34 -0.46 0.47 10.79
CA LYS A 34 -1.91 0.41 10.56
C LYS A 34 -2.22 0.01 9.12
N THR A 35 -3.40 -0.59 8.93
CA THR A 35 -3.89 -0.95 7.59
C THR A 35 -4.70 0.19 7.00
N TYR A 36 -4.35 0.58 5.79
CA TYR A 36 -4.99 1.62 4.99
C TYR A 36 -5.59 1.01 3.72
N ARG A 37 -6.71 1.58 3.27
CA ARG A 37 -7.42 1.08 2.09
C ARG A 37 -7.78 2.23 1.16
N SER A 38 -7.50 2.07 -0.12
CA SER A 38 -8.04 2.98 -1.13
C SER A 38 -9.55 2.82 -1.26
N LYS A 39 -10.19 3.79 -1.93
CA LYS A 39 -11.53 3.57 -2.51
C LYS A 39 -11.55 2.32 -3.38
N VAL A 40 -12.71 1.68 -3.49
CA VAL A 40 -12.90 0.57 -4.43
C VAL A 40 -13.12 1.13 -5.83
N LEU A 41 -12.29 0.69 -6.78
CA LEU A 41 -12.51 0.93 -8.21
C LEU A 41 -13.34 -0.22 -8.79
N ASN A 42 -14.55 0.10 -9.26
CA ASN A 42 -15.36 -0.81 -10.05
C ASN A 42 -14.96 -0.68 -11.53
N CYS A 43 -14.66 -1.79 -12.19
CA CYS A 43 -14.28 -1.83 -13.60
C CYS A 43 -14.88 -3.03 -14.32
N GLY A 44 -15.97 -2.79 -15.06
CA GLY A 44 -16.83 -3.87 -15.55
C GLY A 44 -17.34 -4.72 -14.37
N ASP A 45 -17.19 -6.04 -14.47
CA ASP A 45 -17.61 -7.00 -13.44
C ASP A 45 -16.52 -7.27 -12.38
N ALA A 46 -15.48 -6.44 -12.31
CA ALA A 46 -14.37 -6.58 -11.37
C ALA A 46 -14.27 -5.39 -10.41
N THR A 47 -13.73 -5.66 -9.23
CA THR A 47 -13.37 -4.63 -8.24
C THR A 47 -11.89 -4.66 -7.92
N PHE A 48 -11.30 -3.49 -7.77
CA PHE A 48 -9.89 -3.29 -7.45
C PHE A 48 -9.76 -2.39 -6.22
N GLN A 49 -8.91 -2.77 -5.27
CA GLN A 49 -8.64 -1.97 -4.07
C GLN A 49 -7.17 -2.11 -3.69
N VAL A 50 -6.50 -0.99 -3.38
CA VAL A 50 -5.17 -1.04 -2.76
C VAL A 50 -5.31 -1.15 -1.26
N ILE A 51 -4.52 -2.03 -0.66
CA ILE A 51 -4.43 -2.26 0.77
C ILE A 51 -2.97 -2.12 1.16
N SER A 52 -2.67 -1.23 2.09
CA SER A 52 -1.30 -0.96 2.55
C SER A 52 -1.18 -1.09 4.06
N GLN A 53 -0.06 -1.58 4.55
CA GLN A 53 0.27 -1.59 5.98
C GLN A 53 1.38 -0.59 6.21
N CYS A 54 1.08 0.52 6.87
CA CYS A 54 1.99 1.67 6.97
C CYS A 54 2.22 2.11 8.40
N ASP A 55 3.44 2.57 8.64
CA ASP A 55 3.87 3.15 9.91
C ASP A 55 3.02 4.39 10.19
N ASP A 56 2.37 4.39 11.35
CA ASP A 56 1.48 5.46 11.80
C ASP A 56 2.07 6.28 12.97
N SER A 57 3.37 6.14 13.23
CA SER A 57 4.05 6.83 14.32
C SER A 57 4.20 8.34 14.11
N ILE A 58 4.09 8.81 12.87
CA ILE A 58 4.19 10.22 12.50
C ILE A 58 2.88 10.59 11.78
N ASP A 59 2.09 11.44 12.43
CA ASP A 59 0.90 12.03 11.82
C ASP A 59 1.35 12.87 10.62
N GLY A 60 0.97 12.45 9.41
CA GLY A 60 1.62 12.86 8.17
C GLY A 60 1.57 14.37 7.96
N ALA A 61 2.74 15.02 8.03
CA ALA A 61 2.89 16.46 7.88
C ALA A 61 2.65 16.96 6.43
N GLU A 62 2.73 16.05 5.44
CA GLU A 62 2.54 16.36 4.02
C GLU A 62 1.36 15.58 3.42
N SER A 63 0.62 16.20 2.51
CA SER A 63 -0.52 15.60 1.79
C SER A 63 -0.18 15.40 0.32
N GLY A 64 -0.40 14.19 -0.19
CA GLY A 64 -0.38 13.86 -1.62
C GLY A 64 -1.78 13.87 -2.22
N SER A 65 -1.90 13.45 -3.49
CA SER A 65 -3.17 13.42 -4.25
C SER A 65 -4.23 12.45 -3.70
N ALA A 66 -3.89 11.65 -2.69
CA ALA A 66 -4.71 10.58 -2.13
C ALA A 66 -4.70 10.55 -0.58
N GLY A 67 -4.29 11.65 0.08
CA GLY A 67 -4.23 11.74 1.55
C GLY A 67 -2.83 12.02 2.11
N GLN A 68 -2.66 11.84 3.41
CA GLN A 68 -1.40 12.11 4.10
C GLN A 68 -0.30 11.11 3.72
N ILE A 69 0.92 11.63 3.60
CA ILE A 69 2.14 10.86 3.33
C ILE A 69 2.68 10.31 4.68
N ARG A 70 2.66 9.00 4.89
CA ARG A 70 3.41 8.18 5.86
C ARG A 70 4.87 7.96 5.43
N ASP A 71 5.75 7.70 6.38
CA ASP A 71 7.17 7.55 6.08
C ASP A 71 7.52 6.20 5.44
N SER A 72 6.80 5.14 5.83
CA SER A 72 7.04 3.80 5.30
C SER A 72 5.83 2.89 5.36
N CYS A 73 5.80 1.90 4.47
CA CYS A 73 4.82 0.83 4.45
C CYS A 73 5.51 -0.53 4.35
N SER A 74 5.22 -1.42 5.29
CA SER A 74 5.74 -2.79 5.30
C SER A 74 5.16 -3.64 4.18
N SER A 75 4.01 -3.25 3.63
CA SER A 75 3.43 -3.86 2.44
C SER A 75 2.45 -2.93 1.74
N SER A 76 2.29 -3.13 0.42
CA SER A 76 1.17 -2.60 -0.35
C SER A 76 0.74 -3.60 -1.41
N GLN A 77 -0.56 -3.83 -1.52
CA GLN A 77 -1.15 -4.89 -2.33
C GLN A 77 -2.35 -4.38 -3.11
N LEU A 78 -2.48 -4.84 -4.36
CA LEU A 78 -3.69 -4.69 -5.16
C LEU A 78 -4.55 -5.94 -4.98
N LEU A 79 -5.67 -5.78 -4.28
CA LEU A 79 -6.73 -6.77 -4.17
C LEU A 79 -7.65 -6.67 -5.40
N ILE A 80 -7.87 -7.81 -6.05
CA ILE A 80 -8.67 -7.92 -7.27
C ILE A 80 -9.73 -8.98 -7.05
N ASN A 81 -11.00 -8.62 -7.24
CA ASN A 81 -12.10 -9.58 -7.25
C ASN A 81 -12.76 -9.58 -8.62
N TRP A 82 -12.86 -10.74 -9.24
CA TRP A 82 -13.53 -10.92 -10.52
C TRP A 82 -14.23 -12.27 -10.58
N LYS A 83 -15.54 -12.28 -10.88
CA LYS A 83 -16.34 -13.51 -11.01
C LYS A 83 -16.22 -14.46 -9.80
N GLY A 84 -16.20 -13.91 -8.59
CA GLY A 84 -16.06 -14.67 -7.35
C GLY A 84 -14.65 -15.20 -7.06
N GLN A 85 -13.66 -14.91 -7.90
CA GLN A 85 -12.26 -15.23 -7.67
C GLN A 85 -11.51 -14.01 -7.15
N GLN A 86 -10.71 -14.22 -6.11
CA GLN A 86 -9.84 -13.21 -5.53
C GLN A 86 -8.39 -13.43 -6.00
N LYS A 87 -7.72 -12.35 -6.38
CA LYS A 87 -6.29 -12.32 -6.69
C LYS A 87 -5.64 -11.16 -5.96
N VAL A 88 -4.38 -11.35 -5.56
CA VAL A 88 -3.57 -10.33 -4.93
C VAL A 88 -2.30 -10.14 -5.75
N LEU A 89 -1.95 -8.88 -6.05
CA LEU A 89 -0.66 -8.50 -6.61
C LEU A 89 0.06 -7.61 -5.62
N ASN A 90 1.33 -7.88 -5.36
CA ASN A 90 2.14 -7.02 -4.49
C ASN A 90 2.69 -5.85 -5.30
N PHE A 91 2.64 -4.65 -4.72
CA PHE A 91 3.39 -3.54 -5.22
C PHE A 91 4.87 -3.67 -4.82
N PRO A 92 5.78 -3.12 -5.64
CA PRO A 92 5.55 -2.58 -6.98
C PRO A 92 5.19 -3.66 -8.03
N ILE A 93 4.14 -3.42 -8.82
CA ILE A 93 3.69 -4.34 -9.88
C ILE A 93 4.51 -4.07 -11.14
N THR A 94 5.30 -5.04 -11.59
CA THR A 94 6.17 -4.88 -12.77
C THR A 94 6.26 -6.17 -13.57
N THR A 95 6.49 -6.04 -14.88
CA THR A 95 7.01 -7.17 -15.66
C THR A 95 8.51 -7.34 -15.42
N PRO A 96 9.11 -8.52 -15.68
CA PRO A 96 10.56 -8.70 -15.53
C PRO A 96 11.40 -7.69 -16.34
N GLN A 97 10.93 -7.34 -17.55
CA GLN A 97 11.60 -6.35 -18.40
C GLN A 97 11.52 -4.94 -17.80
N GLN A 98 10.36 -4.54 -17.29
CA GLN A 98 10.20 -3.24 -16.62
C GLN A 98 11.03 -3.18 -15.35
N LYS A 99 10.99 -4.22 -14.51
CA LYS A 99 11.81 -4.31 -13.30
C LYS A 99 13.29 -4.09 -13.63
N ASN A 100 13.81 -4.84 -14.59
CA ASN A 100 15.20 -4.73 -15.01
C ASN A 100 15.56 -3.32 -15.50
N PHE A 101 14.71 -2.71 -16.34
CA PHE A 101 14.90 -1.34 -16.81
C PHE A 101 14.90 -0.31 -15.66
N LEU A 102 14.03 -0.50 -14.67
CA LEU A 102 13.92 0.39 -13.51
C LEU A 102 15.13 0.25 -12.58
N GLU A 103 15.60 -0.96 -12.34
CA GLU A 103 16.83 -1.21 -11.57
C GLU A 103 18.04 -0.55 -12.24
N HIS A 104 18.16 -0.62 -13.58
CA HIS A 104 19.22 0.08 -14.34
C HIS A 104 19.17 1.61 -14.22
N LYS A 105 17.99 2.19 -13.97
CA LYS A 105 17.81 3.62 -13.69
C LYS A 105 18.05 3.99 -12.22
N GLY A 106 18.42 3.01 -11.39
CA GLY A 106 18.67 3.20 -9.97
C GLY A 106 17.38 3.37 -9.15
N TYR A 107 16.30 2.68 -9.55
CA TYR A 107 15.13 2.46 -8.70
C TYR A 107 15.32 1.18 -7.88
N HIS A 108 14.84 1.20 -6.64
CA HIS A 108 14.93 0.09 -5.71
C HIS A 108 13.56 -0.56 -5.49
N PHE A 109 13.56 -1.88 -5.40
CA PHE A 109 12.38 -2.72 -5.22
C PHE A 109 12.45 -3.37 -3.84
N ASN A 110 12.17 -2.56 -2.82
CA ASN A 110 12.28 -2.99 -1.43
C ASN A 110 10.99 -3.68 -0.96
N SER A 111 11.12 -4.56 0.03
CA SER A 111 9.97 -5.17 0.70
C SER A 111 9.19 -4.16 1.55
N VAL A 112 9.90 -3.20 2.15
CA VAL A 112 9.33 -2.03 2.82
C VAL A 112 9.41 -0.86 1.84
N ILE A 113 8.26 -0.27 1.53
CA ILE A 113 8.15 0.92 0.67
C ILE A 113 8.43 2.14 1.53
N GLN A 114 9.50 2.86 1.21
CA GLN A 114 9.88 4.11 1.90
C GLN A 114 9.70 5.31 0.97
N PHE A 115 9.87 6.52 1.50
CA PHE A 115 9.98 7.72 0.69
C PHE A 115 11.09 7.58 -0.38
N GLY A 116 10.76 7.89 -1.64
CA GLY A 116 11.63 7.70 -2.81
C GLY A 116 11.54 6.33 -3.50
N ASP A 117 10.90 5.32 -2.90
CA ASP A 117 10.67 4.02 -3.52
C ASP A 117 9.52 4.04 -4.54
N TRP A 118 9.49 3.04 -5.42
CA TRP A 118 8.39 2.87 -6.38
C TRP A 118 7.13 2.34 -5.69
N ALA A 119 6.01 3.05 -5.82
CA ALA A 119 4.75 2.75 -5.17
C ALA A 119 3.55 2.98 -6.11
N PRO A 120 2.38 2.40 -5.80
CA PRO A 120 1.14 2.77 -6.47
C PRO A 120 0.87 4.26 -6.34
N GLN A 121 0.16 4.82 -7.33
CA GLN A 121 -0.22 6.23 -7.36
C GLN A 121 -1.72 6.41 -7.60
N SER A 122 -2.24 5.74 -8.62
CA SER A 122 -3.68 5.76 -8.92
C SER A 122 -4.09 4.51 -9.68
N LEU A 123 -5.37 4.16 -9.58
CA LEU A 123 -6.01 3.16 -10.42
C LEU A 123 -7.05 3.82 -11.33
N ALA A 124 -7.10 3.41 -12.58
CA ALA A 124 -8.12 3.88 -13.52
C ALA A 124 -8.76 2.72 -14.28
N CYS A 125 -10.08 2.80 -14.49
CA CYS A 125 -10.79 1.86 -15.35
C CYS A 125 -10.89 2.42 -16.76
N GLY A 126 -10.35 1.69 -17.73
CA GLY A 126 -10.30 2.06 -19.13
C GLY A 126 -11.18 1.20 -20.02
N GLN A 127 -11.70 1.82 -21.07
CA GLN A 127 -12.36 1.16 -22.19
C GLN A 127 -11.96 1.89 -23.48
N ALA A 128 -11.78 1.15 -24.57
CA ALA A 128 -11.44 1.77 -25.85
C ALA A 128 -12.00 0.98 -27.04
N GLN A 129 -12.26 1.70 -28.14
CA GLN A 129 -12.71 1.06 -29.37
C GLN A 129 -11.63 0.12 -29.93
N GLY A 130 -12.04 -1.09 -30.30
CA GLY A 130 -11.13 -2.11 -30.82
C GLY A 130 -10.27 -2.78 -29.74
N ILE A 131 -10.60 -2.58 -28.46
CA ILE A 131 -10.12 -3.41 -27.34
C ILE A 131 -11.36 -4.03 -26.70
N THR A 132 -11.38 -5.35 -26.62
CA THR A 132 -12.54 -6.07 -26.10
C THR A 132 -12.62 -5.89 -24.58
N GLY A 133 -13.73 -5.32 -24.12
CA GLY A 133 -14.03 -5.21 -22.69
C GLY A 133 -13.31 -4.05 -21.99
N TYR A 134 -13.25 -4.16 -20.66
CA TYR A 134 -12.60 -3.20 -19.78
C TYR A 134 -11.20 -3.67 -19.39
N PHE A 135 -10.32 -2.71 -19.08
CA PHE A 135 -8.99 -2.95 -18.54
C PHE A 135 -8.69 -1.97 -17.41
N VAL A 136 -7.70 -2.30 -16.58
CA VAL A 136 -7.26 -1.43 -15.50
C VAL A 136 -5.88 -0.88 -15.80
N ILE A 137 -5.76 0.43 -15.67
CA ILE A 137 -4.48 1.15 -15.69
C ILE A 137 -4.05 1.34 -14.24
N VAL A 138 -2.89 0.81 -13.90
CA VAL A 138 -2.25 0.97 -12.60
C VAL A 138 -1.08 1.92 -12.78
N ASN A 139 -1.28 3.17 -12.36
CA ASN A 139 -0.22 4.16 -12.32
C ASN A 139 0.57 3.95 -11.03
N GLN A 140 1.88 3.99 -11.18
CA GLN A 140 2.84 3.89 -10.10
C GLN A 140 3.84 5.02 -10.28
N ALA A 141 4.37 5.52 -9.19
CA ALA A 141 5.34 6.60 -9.16
C ALA A 141 6.28 6.40 -7.98
N THR A 142 7.40 7.13 -7.98
CA THR A 142 8.19 7.27 -6.76
C THR A 142 7.39 8.01 -5.69
N THR A 143 7.52 7.59 -4.44
CA THR A 143 6.91 8.21 -3.25
C THR A 143 7.63 9.49 -2.83
N ASN A 144 7.89 10.41 -3.77
CA ASN A 144 8.38 11.75 -3.46
C ASN A 144 7.22 12.70 -3.15
N ASN A 145 7.54 13.81 -2.48
CA ASN A 145 6.63 14.94 -2.32
C ASN A 145 6.05 15.29 -3.70
N ILE A 146 4.73 15.42 -3.80
CA ILE A 146 3.98 15.62 -5.06
C ILE A 146 4.45 16.85 -5.87
N ASN A 147 5.16 17.79 -5.24
CA ASN A 147 5.78 18.95 -5.89
C ASN A 147 7.15 18.66 -6.53
N GLN A 148 7.71 17.49 -6.26
CA GLN A 148 8.98 17.00 -6.77
C GLN A 148 8.78 15.63 -7.38
N GLU A 149 7.87 15.51 -8.35
CA GLU A 149 7.99 14.45 -9.35
C GLU A 149 9.46 14.46 -9.80
N TYR A 150 10.26 13.48 -9.38
CA TYR A 150 11.72 13.51 -9.56
C TYR A 150 12.04 13.35 -11.04
N ARG A 151 11.98 14.46 -11.78
CA ARG A 151 12.20 14.53 -13.22
C ARG A 151 13.64 14.13 -13.61
N GLY A 152 14.55 14.02 -12.64
CA GLY A 152 15.94 13.63 -12.83
C GLY A 152 16.18 12.17 -13.27
N LYS A 153 15.21 11.26 -13.11
CA LYS A 153 15.34 9.84 -13.52
C LYS A 153 14.37 9.43 -14.65
N GLY A 154 13.66 10.40 -15.22
CA GLY A 154 12.55 10.18 -16.17
C GLY A 154 11.30 9.71 -15.45
N SER A 155 10.22 10.47 -15.54
CA SER A 155 8.93 10.07 -14.98
C SER A 155 8.41 8.86 -15.75
N LEU A 156 8.16 7.76 -15.06
CA LEU A 156 7.59 6.55 -15.66
C LEU A 156 6.06 6.55 -15.59
N SER A 157 5.47 7.69 -15.22
CA SER A 157 4.04 7.97 -15.44
C SER A 157 3.63 7.75 -16.91
N GLU A 158 4.60 7.76 -17.84
CA GLU A 158 4.44 7.47 -19.27
C GLU A 158 4.21 5.98 -19.59
N ALA A 159 4.52 5.04 -18.69
CA ALA A 159 4.45 3.59 -18.95
C ALA A 159 3.65 2.83 -17.88
N PRO A 160 2.35 3.12 -17.70
CA PRO A 160 1.56 2.52 -16.65
C PRO A 160 1.35 1.03 -16.89
N ILE A 161 1.13 0.27 -15.82
CA ILE A 161 0.81 -1.15 -15.94
C ILE A 161 -0.63 -1.28 -16.42
N VAL A 162 -0.85 -2.12 -17.43
CA VAL A 162 -2.19 -2.44 -17.92
C VAL A 162 -2.52 -3.89 -17.55
N LEU A 163 -3.62 -4.07 -16.84
CA LEU A 163 -4.14 -5.36 -16.40
C LEU A 163 -5.49 -5.66 -17.05
N ASN A 164 -5.70 -6.94 -17.34
CA ASN A 164 -7.03 -7.50 -17.58
C ASN A 164 -7.83 -7.52 -16.27
N LEU A 165 -9.16 -7.71 -16.36
CA LEU A 165 -10.04 -7.75 -15.18
C LEU A 165 -9.70 -8.84 -14.15
N ASN A 166 -9.06 -9.92 -14.57
CA ASN A 166 -8.58 -11.00 -13.69
C ASN A 166 -7.20 -10.70 -13.05
N GLY A 167 -6.63 -9.51 -13.29
CA GLY A 167 -5.32 -9.12 -12.78
C GLY A 167 -4.13 -9.77 -13.48
N SER A 168 -4.28 -10.34 -14.67
CA SER A 168 -3.11 -10.67 -15.52
C SER A 168 -2.69 -9.45 -16.34
N PHE A 169 -1.41 -9.36 -16.67
CA PHE A 169 -0.93 -8.35 -17.63
C PHE A 169 -1.60 -8.55 -18.99
N THR A 170 -1.94 -7.44 -19.66
CA THR A 170 -2.34 -7.48 -21.07
C THR A 170 -1.18 -7.90 -21.95
N SER A 171 -1.45 -8.43 -23.15
CA SER A 171 -0.40 -8.67 -24.14
C SER A 171 0.29 -7.35 -24.54
N ASP A 172 1.54 -7.43 -25.01
CA ASP A 172 2.27 -6.25 -25.48
C ASP A 172 1.55 -5.53 -26.62
N SER A 173 0.90 -6.27 -27.53
CA SER A 173 0.12 -5.68 -28.62
C SER A 173 -1.06 -4.84 -28.11
N ILE A 174 -1.78 -5.31 -27.10
CA ILE A 174 -2.90 -4.57 -26.49
C ILE A 174 -2.36 -3.37 -25.71
N LYS A 175 -1.29 -3.57 -24.92
CA LYS A 175 -0.63 -2.52 -24.14
C LYS A 175 -0.19 -1.34 -25.02
N GLN A 176 0.51 -1.63 -26.12
CA GLN A 176 0.95 -0.60 -27.07
C GLN A 176 -0.23 0.14 -27.72
N LYS A 177 -1.29 -0.58 -28.07
CA LYS A 177 -2.52 0.04 -28.58
C LYS A 177 -3.15 0.99 -27.56
N ILE A 178 -3.17 0.62 -26.28
CA ILE A 178 -3.69 1.47 -25.19
C ILE A 178 -2.84 2.74 -25.06
N TYR A 179 -1.52 2.62 -25.06
CA TYR A 179 -0.63 3.79 -24.96
C TYR A 179 -0.84 4.78 -26.11
N ILE A 180 -0.91 4.29 -27.35
CA ILE A 180 -1.20 5.13 -28.53
C ILE A 180 -2.57 5.82 -28.38
N LEU A 181 -3.59 5.10 -27.92
CA LEU A 181 -4.92 5.69 -27.72
C LEU A 181 -4.94 6.69 -26.56
N GLN A 182 -4.10 6.52 -25.54
CA GLN A 182 -3.94 7.45 -24.42
C GLN A 182 -3.35 8.77 -24.91
N GLU A 183 -2.26 8.73 -25.69
CA GLU A 183 -1.62 9.91 -26.28
C GLU A 183 -2.58 10.68 -27.21
N GLN A 184 -3.46 9.95 -27.90
CA GLN A 184 -4.48 10.54 -28.77
C GLN A 184 -5.73 11.03 -28.02
N ASN A 185 -5.78 10.91 -26.69
CA ASN A 185 -6.97 11.20 -25.87
C ASN A 185 -8.24 10.43 -26.31
N LYS A 186 -8.06 9.20 -26.81
CA LYS A 186 -9.15 8.32 -27.31
C LYS A 186 -9.52 7.20 -26.33
N LEU A 187 -8.91 7.18 -25.14
CA LEU A 187 -9.30 6.28 -24.07
C LEU A 187 -10.48 6.84 -23.31
N LYS A 188 -11.54 6.04 -23.17
CA LYS A 188 -12.61 6.34 -22.23
C LYS A 188 -12.18 5.87 -20.85
N ILE A 189 -11.86 6.82 -19.98
CA ILE A 189 -11.59 6.56 -18.56
C ILE A 189 -12.87 6.80 -17.78
N SER A 190 -13.42 5.76 -17.15
CA SER A 190 -14.72 5.86 -16.45
C SER A 190 -14.57 6.35 -15.02
N LYS A 191 -13.46 6.03 -14.35
CA LYS A 191 -13.14 6.50 -12.99
C LYS A 191 -11.64 6.38 -12.74
N VAL A 192 -11.11 7.33 -11.98
CA VAL A 192 -9.76 7.30 -11.41
C VAL A 192 -9.90 7.37 -9.89
N ILE A 193 -9.11 6.58 -9.16
CA ILE A 193 -8.99 6.66 -7.70
C ILE A 193 -7.53 6.85 -7.30
N GLY A 194 -7.29 7.58 -6.22
CA GLY A 194 -5.98 7.64 -5.58
C GLY A 194 -5.58 6.26 -5.04
N ALA A 195 -4.29 5.94 -5.15
CA ALA A 195 -3.77 4.63 -4.79
C ALA A 195 -2.38 4.67 -4.11
N ASN A 196 -1.90 5.83 -3.67
CA ASN A 196 -0.57 5.98 -3.04
C ASN A 196 -0.40 5.04 -1.84
N ALA A 197 0.55 4.09 -1.87
CA ALA A 197 0.78 3.15 -0.76
C ALA A 197 0.89 3.84 0.59
N ILE A 198 1.32 5.09 0.54
CA ILE A 198 1.46 6.01 1.63
C ILE A 198 0.15 6.83 1.75
N PHE A 199 -0.85 6.27 2.43
CA PHE A 199 -2.22 6.82 2.53
C PHE A 199 -2.54 7.46 3.89
N ALA A 200 -3.58 8.31 3.86
CA ALA A 200 -4.67 8.32 4.84
C ALA A 200 -5.98 7.87 4.14
N ASP A 201 -7.01 7.45 4.89
CA ASP A 201 -8.28 7.02 4.29
C ASP A 201 -8.91 8.12 3.41
N GLU A 202 -9.34 7.77 2.20
CA GLU A 202 -10.14 8.67 1.36
C GLU A 202 -11.64 8.49 1.69
N GLU A 203 -12.27 9.47 2.33
CA GLU A 203 -13.73 9.58 2.45
C GLU A 203 -14.41 9.74 1.07
#